data_AF-A0A527HBT2-F1
#
_entry.id   AF-A0A527HBT2-F1
#
_cell.length_a   1.000
_cell.length_b   1.000
_cell.length_c   1.000
_cell.angle_alpha   90.00
_cell.angle_beta   90.00
_cell.angle_gamma   90.00
#
_symmetry.space_group_name_H-M   'P 1'
#
loop_
_entity.id
_entity.type
_entity.pdbx_description
1 polymer ?
#
loop_
_entity_poly.entity_id
_entity_poly.type
_entity_poly.pdbx_seq_one_letter_code
_entity_poly.pdbx_strand_id
1 'polypeptide(L)' 'MALRGTNQEFGRPYNRRIVLESIRLHGPIARGEIARRVGLTVQTVSTIVRELEDQGYILSLREEPKGRGLPPATLRI' A
#
# COMPACT_ATOMS: atom_id res chain seq x y z
N MET A 1 11.40 -7.91 22.38
CA MET A 1 10.69 -7.73 21.09
C MET A 1 10.44 -6.24 20.91
N ALA A 2 11.44 -5.51 20.40
CA ALA A 2 11.36 -4.07 20.21
C ALA A 2 12.23 -3.68 19.03
N LEU A 3 11.60 -3.28 17.93
CA LEU A 3 12.26 -2.39 16.96
C LEU A 3 11.44 -1.10 16.97
N ARG A 4 11.67 -0.34 18.05
CA ARG A 4 11.20 1.03 18.24
C ARG A 4 11.82 1.91 17.14
N GLY A 5 11.02 2.31 16.16
CA GLY A 5 10.97 3.68 15.63
C GLY A 5 12.27 4.49 15.40
N THR A 6 13.39 3.90 14.94
CA THR A 6 14.68 4.63 14.87
C THR A 6 15.24 4.94 13.48
N ASN A 7 14.51 4.68 12.39
CA ASN A 7 15.02 5.03 11.04
C ASN A 7 14.05 5.83 10.15
N GLN A 8 12.96 6.37 10.73
CA GLN A 8 11.94 7.06 9.94
C GLN A 8 12.41 8.42 9.40
N GLU A 9 13.35 9.11 10.06
CA GLU A 9 13.72 10.48 9.66
C GLU A 9 14.74 10.51 8.51
N PHE A 10 15.73 9.60 8.51
CA PHE A 10 16.73 9.50 7.43
C PHE A 10 16.30 8.54 6.30
N GLY A 11 15.50 7.52 6.59
CA GLY A 11 15.06 6.51 5.60
C GLY A 11 13.82 6.91 4.79
N ARG A 12 13.10 7.98 5.16
CA ARG A 12 11.85 8.39 4.50
C ARG A 12 12.00 8.68 3.01
N PRO A 13 13.00 9.47 2.55
CA PRO A 13 13.19 9.73 1.12
C PRO A 13 13.51 8.46 0.33
N TYR A 14 14.36 7.59 0.88
CA TYR A 14 14.72 6.31 0.26
C TYR A 14 13.52 5.36 0.16
N ASN A 15 12.77 5.21 1.24
CA ASN A 15 11.57 4.37 1.27
C ASN A 15 10.51 4.85 0.28
N ARG A 16 10.30 6.17 0.17
CA ARG A 16 9.41 6.75 -0.85
C ARG A 16 9.86 6.41 -2.26
N ARG A 17 11.17 6.52 -2.54
CA ARG A 17 11.73 6.20 -3.84
C ARG A 17 11.52 4.74 -4.22
N ILE A 18 11.86 3.79 -3.36
CA ILE A 18 11.72 2.35 -3.67
C ILE A 18 10.25 1.93 -3.79
N VAL A 19 9.35 2.54 -3.01
CA VAL A 19 7.90 2.29 -3.14
C VAL A 19 7.38 2.84 -4.46
N LEU A 20 7.72 4.08 -4.81
CA LEU A 20 7.31 4.68 -6.08
C LEU A 20 7.86 3.89 -7.27
N GLU A 21 9.12 3.47 -7.22
CA GLU A 21 9.75 2.64 -8.24
C GLU A 21 9.05 1.29 -8.39
N SER A 22 8.73 0.62 -7.28
CA SER A 22 7.96 -0.63 -7.31
C SER A 22 6.57 -0.45 -7.92
N ILE A 23 5.89 0.68 -7.67
CA ILE A 23 4.60 0.99 -8.30
C ILE A 23 4.76 1.21 -9.80
N ARG A 24 5.80 1.94 -10.22
CA ARG A 24 6.06 2.22 -11.64
C ARG A 24 6.46 0.98 -12.44
N LEU A 25 7.22 0.06 -11.86
CA LEU A 25 7.72 -1.14 -12.54
C LEU A 25 6.70 -2.29 -12.56
N HIS A 26 5.82 -2.37 -11.56
CA HIS A 26 4.95 -3.52 -11.38
C HIS A 26 3.46 -3.17 -11.28
N GLY A 27 3.10 -1.89 -11.46
CA GLY A 27 1.71 -1.44 -11.41
C GLY A 27 0.86 -2.03 -12.55
N PRO A 28 -0.43 -2.32 -12.33
CA PRO A 28 -1.17 -2.21 -11.06
C PRO A 28 -0.75 -3.29 -10.03
N ILE A 29 -0.42 -2.88 -8.80
CA ILE A 29 0.10 -3.74 -7.73
C ILE A 29 -0.52 -3.42 -6.37
N ALA A 30 -0.82 -4.45 -5.57
CA ALA A 30 -1.39 -4.27 -4.23
C ALA A 30 -0.34 -3.78 -3.21
N ARG A 31 -0.77 -2.98 -2.23
CA ARG A 31 0.09 -2.45 -1.14
C ARG A 31 0.85 -3.54 -0.38
N GLY A 32 0.22 -4.70 -0.17
CA GLY A 32 0.85 -5.84 0.48
C GLY A 32 1.98 -6.46 -0.33
N GLU A 33 1.86 -6.47 -1.66
CA GLU A 33 2.92 -6.98 -2.54
C GLU A 33 4.07 -5.99 -2.67
N ILE A 34 3.79 -4.69 -2.69
CA ILE A 34 4.83 -3.65 -2.60
C ILE A 34 5.64 -3.86 -1.32
N ALA A 35 4.97 -4.02 -0.16
CA ALA A 35 5.60 -4.23 1.13
C ALA A 35 6.56 -5.44 1.13
N ARG A 36 6.13 -6.56 0.54
CA ARG A 36 6.98 -7.76 0.38
C ARG A 36 8.19 -7.50 -0.51
N ARG A 37 8.02 -6.80 -1.63
CA ARG A 37 9.10 -6.50 -2.59
C ARG A 37 10.14 -5.54 -2.04
N VAL A 38 9.71 -4.51 -1.32
CA VAL A 38 10.62 -3.47 -0.79
C VAL A 38 11.10 -3.74 0.64
N GLY A 39 10.70 -4.86 1.25
CA GLY A 39 11.09 -5.22 2.61
C GLY A 39 10.55 -4.29 3.69
N LEU A 40 9.41 -3.63 3.45
CA LEU A 40 8.79 -2.69 4.38
C LEU A 40 7.54 -3.32 5.01
N THR A 41 7.09 -2.76 6.13
CA THR A 41 5.78 -3.13 6.69
C THR A 41 4.65 -2.60 5.80
N VAL A 42 3.53 -3.30 5.76
CA VAL A 42 2.32 -2.84 5.04
C VAL A 42 1.85 -1.47 5.55
N GLN A 43 2.00 -1.19 6.84
CA GLN A 43 1.68 0.12 7.42
C GLN A 43 2.58 1.22 6.83
N THR A 44 3.89 1.01 6.79
CA THR A 44 4.85 1.98 6.22
C THR A 44 4.55 2.26 4.75
N VAL A 45 4.31 1.21 3.96
CA VAL A 45 3.91 1.36 2.56
C VAL A 45 2.59 2.12 2.44
N SER A 46 1.62 1.87 3.31
CA SER A 46 0.33 2.56 3.28
C SER A 46 0.47 4.06 3.57
N THR A 47 1.32 4.43 4.53
CA THR A 47 1.64 5.86 4.79
C THR A 47 2.30 6.50 3.57
N ILE A 48 3.31 5.84 2.98
CA ILE A 48 4.01 6.37 1.80
C ILE A 48 3.09 6.50 0.60
N VAL A 49 2.28 5.48 0.31
CA VAL A 49 1.30 5.51 -0.77
C VAL A 49 0.33 6.67 -0.58
N ARG A 50 -0.17 6.89 0.64
CA ARG A 50 -1.05 8.04 0.93
C ARG A 50 -0.36 9.39 0.69
N GLU A 51 0.91 9.53 1.08
CA GLU A 51 1.69 10.75 0.81
C GLU A 51 1.90 10.97 -0.70
N LEU A 52 2.20 9.90 -1.45
CA LEU A 52 2.37 9.97 -2.90
C LEU A 52 1.04 10.29 -3.63
N GLU A 53 -0.09 9.78 -3.12
CA GLU A 53 -1.43 10.12 -3.60
C GLU A 53 -1.77 11.59 -3.33
N ASP A 54 -1.50 12.08 -2.12
CA ASP A 54 -1.74 13.48 -1.72
C ASP A 54 -0.92 14.46 -2.56
N GLN A 55 0.30 14.07 -2.92
CA GLN A 55 1.18 14.82 -3.82
C GLN A 55 0.83 14.66 -5.30
N GLY A 56 -0.13 13.80 -5.67
CA GLY A 56 -0.53 13.57 -7.06
C GLY A 56 0.45 12.74 -7.90
N TYR A 57 1.44 12.06 -7.27
CA TYR A 57 2.40 11.23 -7.98
C TYR A 57 1.85 9.88 -8.42
N ILE A 58 0.83 9.38 -7.72
CA ILE A 58 0.18 8.11 -8.03
C ILE A 58 -1.33 8.25 -7.95
N LEU A 59 -2.03 7.52 -8.80
CA LEU A 59 -3.47 7.34 -8.72
C LEU A 59 -3.73 5.93 -8.21
N SER A 60 -4.32 5.80 -7.01
CA SER A 60 -4.83 4.50 -6.61
C SER A 60 -6.04 4.16 -7.46
N LEU A 61 -5.91 3.10 -8.26
CA LEU A 61 -7.07 2.34 -8.69
C LEU A 61 -7.67 1.72 -7.45
N ARG A 62 -8.62 2.43 -6.83
CA ARG A 62 -9.49 1.82 -5.84
C ARG A 62 -10.35 0.83 -6.61
N GLU A 63 -9.98 -0.44 -6.58
CA GLU A 63 -11.03 -1.44 -6.58
C GLU A 63 -11.88 -1.12 -5.35
N GLU A 64 -13.10 -0.66 -5.60
CA GLU A 64 -14.08 -0.47 -4.54
C GLU A 64 -14.10 -1.75 -3.71
N PRO A 65 -14.00 -1.69 -2.38
CA PRO A 65 -14.10 -2.90 -1.57
C PRO A 65 -15.45 -3.54 -1.87
N LYS A 66 -15.45 -4.66 -2.62
CA LYS A 66 -16.59 -5.55 -2.72
C LYS A 66 -16.82 -6.19 -1.34
N GLY A 67 -17.49 -5.43 -0.46
CA GLY A 67 -18.21 -5.91 0.71
C GLY A 67 -17.44 -5.93 2.04
N ARG A 68 -18.01 -5.24 3.04
CA ARG A 68 -18.18 -5.79 4.38
C ARG A 68 -19.22 -6.91 4.26
N GLY A 69 -18.85 -8.16 4.58
CA GLY A 69 -19.71 -9.34 4.75
C GLY A 69 -21.02 -9.42 3.95
N LEU A 70 -21.07 -10.28 2.94
CA LEU A 70 -22.33 -10.72 2.34
C LEU A 70 -22.75 -12.05 2.99
N PRO A 71 -23.87 -12.14 3.75
CA PRO A 71 -24.48 -13.44 3.99
C PRO A 71 -24.96 -14.01 2.64
N PRO A 72 -24.86 -15.33 2.41
CA PRO A 72 -25.34 -15.95 1.18
C PRO A 72 -26.87 -15.95 1.19
N ALA A 73 -27.48 -14.92 0.63
CA ALA A 73 -28.91 -14.92 0.34
C ALA A 73 -29.13 -15.52 -1.06
N THR A 74 -29.31 -16.84 -1.06
CA THR A 74 -29.89 -17.60 -2.17
C THR A 74 -31.30 -17.08 -2.47
N LEU A 75 -31.61 -16.78 -3.73
CA LEU A 75 -32.99 -16.68 -4.22
C LEU A 75 -33.11 -17.44 -5.55
N ARG A 76 -34.11 -18.32 -5.62
CA ARG A 76 -34.51 -19.09 -6.80
C ARG A 76 -36.01 -18.82 -7.03
N ILE A 77 -36.44 -18.88 -8.29
CA ILE A 77 -37.87 -18.96 -8.65
C ILE A 77 -38.49 -20.30 -8.22
#